data_AF-A0AB73BDG3-F1
#
_entry.id   AF-A0AB73BDG3-F1
#
_cell.length_a   1.000
_cell.length_b   1.000
_cell.length_c   1.000
_cell.angle_alpha   90.00
_cell.angle_beta   90.00
_cell.angle_gamma   90.00
#
_symmetry.space_group_name_H-M   'P 1'
#
loop_
_entity.id
_entity.type
_entity.pdbx_description
1 polymer ?
#
loop_
_entity_poly.entity_id
_entity_poly.type
_entity_poly.pdbx_seq_one_letter_code
_entity_poly.pdbx_strand_id
1 'polypeptide(L)'
;MFKTKLRVVFVFFVLLIASALIANHFTGRVFNYSDPIGEVKRIYNYLASQIVTEPLSTKRPEKVSTTTLQHTLVSADNHLSQVNNTRCVDVSLGEVKYKRNGDIFTWTDSEGVPHFSDKKPDFAVATYNPDFVESLDYFDLTLNTPNLPSSFNQELRIKLNTVFKAYGQVIGVHALKKVKLNLTVLATRSAYESAIKHRGGDPKNTAGMYFHGSNSAFIHYDNGQSAMRTSVHEAVHAINKAVLGYTPRWLNEGFAEYFELTKNNMQTGIVEPNRSWTKNNNITKSVFTINWLIGLEDTWKKGDNSKLYASSWAAIYFLMDTQAGRALLKNIMLTEQQSPCSKLSAKKLKKMLYTQLPNLKREYSQWLKMPFRAHNF
;
A
#
# COMPACT_ATOMS: atom_id res chain seq x y z
N MET A 1 32.37 -49.00 -11.60
CA MET A 1 31.04 -49.62 -11.82
C MET A 1 30.33 -49.73 -10.47
N PHE A 2 29.60 -48.68 -10.05
CA PHE A 2 28.97 -48.62 -8.73
C PHE A 2 27.86 -49.68 -8.60
N LYS A 3 27.93 -50.50 -7.54
CA LYS A 3 26.99 -51.61 -7.25
C LYS A 3 25.55 -51.12 -7.32
N THR A 4 24.68 -51.86 -8.00
CA THR A 4 23.29 -51.52 -8.36
C THR A 4 22.46 -50.97 -7.19
N LYS A 5 22.70 -51.45 -5.97
CA LYS A 5 22.05 -50.95 -4.74
C LYS A 5 22.39 -49.49 -4.42
N LEU A 6 23.63 -49.06 -4.66
CA LEU A 6 24.06 -47.67 -4.41
C LEU A 6 23.45 -46.69 -5.42
N ARG A 7 23.18 -47.13 -6.65
CA ARG A 7 22.48 -46.32 -7.66
C ARG A 7 21.04 -46.05 -7.27
N VAL A 8 20.34 -47.07 -6.74
CA VAL A 8 18.94 -46.91 -6.28
C VAL A 8 18.88 -45.93 -5.10
N VAL A 9 19.80 -46.06 -4.13
CA VAL A 9 19.88 -45.13 -2.99
C VAL A 9 20.18 -43.71 -3.47
N PHE A 10 21.11 -43.53 -4.40
CA PHE A 10 21.44 -42.21 -4.96
C PHE A 10 20.24 -41.58 -5.67
N VAL A 11 19.53 -42.33 -6.53
CA VAL A 11 18.34 -41.85 -7.23
C VAL A 11 17.22 -41.48 -6.24
N PHE A 12 17.05 -42.26 -5.16
CA PHE A 12 16.08 -41.96 -4.12
C PHE A 12 16.37 -40.60 -3.44
N PHE A 13 17.63 -40.33 -3.07
CA PHE A 13 18.00 -39.04 -2.48
C PHE A 13 17.86 -37.88 -3.47
N VAL A 14 18.19 -38.07 -4.74
CA VAL A 14 18.00 -37.04 -5.78
C VAL A 14 16.52 -36.71 -5.95
N LEU A 15 15.64 -37.72 -6.00
CA LEU A 15 14.20 -37.51 -6.11
C LEU A 15 13.62 -36.87 -4.85
N LEU A 16 14.12 -37.22 -3.66
CA LEU A 16 13.70 -36.61 -2.40
C LEU A 16 14.09 -35.12 -2.33
N ILE A 17 15.30 -34.77 -2.78
CA ILE A 17 15.74 -33.37 -2.90
C ILE A 17 14.91 -32.63 -3.94
N ALA A 18 14.68 -33.23 -5.12
CA ALA A 18 13.85 -32.64 -6.16
C ALA A 18 12.42 -32.37 -5.68
N SER A 19 11.83 -33.33 -4.94
CA SER A 19 10.48 -33.20 -4.38
C SER A 19 10.41 -32.10 -3.31
N ALA A 20 11.44 -31.96 -2.48
CA ALA A 20 11.55 -30.88 -1.50
C ALA A 20 11.70 -29.50 -2.16
N LEU A 21 12.46 -29.41 -3.26
CA LEU A 21 12.60 -28.17 -4.05
C LEU A 21 11.28 -27.78 -4.74
N ILE A 22 10.56 -28.76 -5.31
CA ILE A 22 9.25 -28.56 -5.92
C ILE A 22 8.21 -28.13 -4.87
N ALA A 23 8.18 -28.77 -3.70
CA ALA A 23 7.30 -28.37 -2.60
C ALA A 23 7.61 -26.96 -2.08
N ASN A 24 8.90 -26.57 -2.03
CA ASN A 24 9.31 -25.22 -1.65
C ASN A 24 8.91 -24.17 -2.72
N HIS A 25 8.95 -24.53 -4.01
CA HIS A 25 8.45 -23.69 -5.11
C HIS A 25 6.93 -23.46 -5.00
N PHE A 26 6.15 -24.52 -4.78
CA PHE A 26 4.69 -24.42 -4.64
C PHE A 26 4.22 -23.74 -3.34
N THR A 27 5.09 -23.61 -2.33
CA THR A 27 4.81 -22.83 -1.11
C THR A 27 5.23 -21.36 -1.22
N GLY A 28 5.62 -20.90 -2.42
CA GLY A 28 5.88 -19.49 -2.72
C GLY A 28 7.21 -18.96 -2.20
N ARG A 29 8.21 -19.82 -1.94
CA ARG A 29 9.54 -19.43 -1.47
C ARG A 29 10.57 -19.59 -2.59
N VAL A 30 11.38 -18.56 -2.82
CA VAL A 30 12.48 -18.60 -3.80
C VAL A 30 13.69 -19.32 -3.16
N PHE A 31 14.23 -20.32 -3.86
CA PHE A 31 15.49 -20.95 -3.49
C PHE A 31 16.64 -20.03 -3.92
N ASN A 32 17.41 -19.53 -2.95
CA ASN A 32 18.56 -18.68 -3.28
C ASN A 32 19.79 -19.55 -3.61
N TYR A 33 20.13 -19.64 -4.89
CA TYR A 33 21.26 -20.44 -5.38
C TYR A 33 22.63 -19.98 -4.88
N SER A 34 22.73 -18.78 -4.30
CA SER A 34 23.99 -18.26 -3.75
C SER A 34 24.35 -18.81 -2.36
N ASP A 35 23.44 -19.49 -1.65
CA ASP A 35 23.73 -20.19 -0.39
C ASP A 35 22.85 -21.45 -0.20
N PRO A 36 23.15 -22.55 -0.92
CA PRO A 36 22.37 -23.78 -0.85
C PRO A 36 22.48 -24.49 0.51
N ILE A 37 23.58 -24.31 1.26
CA ILE A 37 23.79 -24.96 2.56
C ILE A 37 22.96 -24.25 3.65
N GLY A 38 22.94 -22.90 3.64
CA GLY A 38 22.10 -22.12 4.54
C GLY A 38 20.60 -22.40 4.35
N GLU A 39 20.17 -22.58 3.10
CA GLU A 39 18.78 -22.92 2.78
C GLU A 39 18.37 -24.32 3.25
N VAL A 40 19.23 -25.32 3.07
CA VAL A 40 18.98 -26.68 3.59
C VAL A 40 18.89 -26.68 5.12
N LYS A 41 19.76 -25.93 5.80
CA LYS A 41 19.73 -25.79 7.26
C LYS A 41 18.45 -25.09 7.74
N ARG A 42 17.96 -24.10 6.99
CA ARG A 42 16.69 -23.40 7.27
C ARG A 42 15.47 -24.32 7.12
N ILE A 43 15.46 -25.14 6.07
CA ILE A 43 14.40 -26.13 5.82
C ILE A 43 14.40 -27.20 6.92
N TYR A 44 15.56 -27.72 7.30
CA TYR A 44 15.69 -28.68 8.39
C TYR A 44 15.14 -28.15 9.72
N ASN A 45 15.55 -26.94 10.12
CA ASN A 45 15.10 -26.33 11.36
C ASN A 45 13.58 -26.07 11.37
N TYR A 46 13.02 -25.70 10.23
CA TYR A 46 11.58 -25.52 10.07
C TYR A 46 10.81 -26.83 10.23
N LEU A 47 11.28 -27.91 9.61
CA LEU A 47 10.65 -29.24 9.74
C LEU A 47 10.81 -29.81 11.15
N ALA A 48 11.96 -29.61 11.79
CA ALA A 48 12.20 -30.02 13.17
C ALA A 48 11.30 -29.27 14.18
N SER A 49 10.92 -28.01 13.88
CA SER A 49 10.03 -27.21 14.73
C SER A 49 8.54 -27.57 14.65
N GLN A 50 8.14 -28.35 13.65
CA GLN A 50 6.74 -28.78 13.43
C GLN A 50 6.42 -30.12 14.13
N ILE A 51 7.43 -30.85 14.60
CA ILE A 51 7.26 -32.07 15.39
C ILE A 51 7.20 -31.66 16.87
N VAL A 52 6.00 -31.37 17.36
CA VAL A 52 5.75 -31.04 18.77
C VAL A 52 5.80 -32.32 19.60
N THR A 53 6.62 -32.32 20.66
CA THR A 53 6.36 -33.10 21.88
C THR A 53 6.32 -32.15 23.08
N GLU A 54 5.21 -32.22 23.80
CA GLU A 54 4.94 -31.53 25.07
C GLU A 54 5.55 -32.34 26.26
N PRO A 55 5.45 -31.88 27.52
CA PRO A 55 6.41 -31.01 28.21
C PRO A 55 7.22 -31.74 29.31
N LEU A 56 8.38 -31.20 29.69
CA LEU A 56 9.07 -31.60 30.93
C LEU A 56 9.65 -30.41 31.71
N SER A 57 9.11 -30.32 32.92
CA SER A 57 9.42 -29.55 34.13
C SER A 57 10.82 -28.93 34.32
N THR A 58 10.77 -27.70 34.87
CA THR A 58 11.67 -27.03 35.85
C THR A 58 13.19 -27.05 35.66
N LYS A 59 13.74 -25.84 35.44
CA LYS A 59 14.75 -25.22 36.33
C LYS A 59 14.87 -23.73 36.04
N ARG A 60 14.79 -22.93 37.11
CA ARG A 60 15.05 -21.48 37.15
C ARG A 60 16.56 -21.24 37.10
N PRO A 61 17.03 -20.26 36.31
CA PRO A 61 18.22 -19.51 36.68
C PRO A 61 17.93 -18.02 36.87
N GLU A 62 18.89 -17.37 37.51
CA GLU A 62 18.85 -16.06 38.16
C GLU A 62 18.55 -14.85 37.27
N LYS A 63 18.12 -13.80 37.98
CA LYS A 63 17.93 -12.43 37.52
C LYS A 63 19.13 -11.93 36.70
N VAL A 64 18.89 -11.65 35.43
CA VAL A 64 19.66 -10.64 34.69
C VAL A 64 18.68 -9.57 34.26
N SER A 65 18.84 -8.37 34.84
CA SER A 65 18.10 -7.17 34.48
C SER A 65 18.21 -6.92 32.98
N THR A 66 17.13 -7.23 32.26
CA THR A 66 17.00 -6.93 30.84
C THR A 66 16.24 -5.62 30.72
N THR A 67 16.99 -4.56 30.43
CA THR A 67 16.49 -3.28 29.94
C THR A 67 15.50 -3.57 28.82
N THR A 68 14.23 -3.24 29.05
CA THR A 68 13.15 -3.50 28.12
C THR A 68 13.32 -2.56 26.93
N LEU A 69 13.85 -3.05 25.81
CA LEU A 69 13.69 -2.41 24.51
C LEU A 69 12.22 -2.54 24.10
N GLN A 70 11.40 -1.60 24.56
CA GLN A 70 10.09 -1.33 23.99
C GLN A 70 10.28 -0.91 22.53
N HIS A 71 10.10 -1.84 21.60
CA HIS A 71 9.77 -1.51 20.22
C HIS A 71 8.36 -0.90 20.20
N THR A 72 8.26 0.39 20.51
CA THR A 72 7.07 1.18 20.25
C THR A 72 6.90 1.26 18.73
N LEU A 73 5.91 0.54 18.21
CA LEU A 73 5.34 0.84 16.89
C LEU A 73 4.79 2.26 16.97
N VAL A 74 5.57 3.24 16.53
CA VAL A 74 5.12 4.63 16.45
C VAL A 74 4.09 4.71 15.33
N SER A 75 2.82 4.82 15.72
CA SER A 75 1.73 5.30 14.86
C SER A 75 2.15 6.65 14.26
N ALA A 76 1.75 6.91 13.01
CA ALA A 76 1.88 8.22 12.36
C ALA A 76 1.00 9.31 13.03
N ASP A 77 0.93 9.35 14.37
CA ASP A 77 0.18 10.33 15.18
C ASP A 77 0.74 11.76 15.07
N ASN A 78 1.74 11.92 14.22
CA ASN A 78 2.65 13.03 14.13
C ASN A 78 2.76 13.37 12.63
N HIS A 79 1.74 13.99 12.04
CA HIS A 79 1.74 14.64 10.72
C HIS A 79 0.91 15.93 10.79
N LEU A 80 1.45 17.04 10.28
CA LEU A 80 0.72 18.29 10.06
C LEU A 80 0.51 18.43 8.55
N SER A 81 -0.76 18.26 8.13
CA SER A 81 -1.09 18.33 6.72
C SER A 81 -0.79 19.69 6.10
N GLN A 82 -0.19 19.65 4.92
CA GLN A 82 -0.42 20.56 3.78
C GLN A 82 -0.38 22.07 4.09
N VAL A 83 0.72 22.73 3.68
CA VAL A 83 0.78 24.19 3.63
C VAL A 83 0.20 24.66 2.30
N ASN A 84 -1.00 25.27 2.32
CA ASN A 84 -1.73 25.70 1.12
C ASN A 84 -1.67 27.23 0.94
N ASN A 85 -0.47 27.78 0.77
CA ASN A 85 -0.24 29.22 0.59
C ASN A 85 -0.12 29.66 -0.89
N THR A 86 -0.69 28.91 -1.84
CA THR A 86 -0.47 29.16 -3.28
C THR A 86 -1.73 29.17 -4.13
N ARG A 87 -1.64 29.84 -5.28
CA ARG A 87 -2.67 29.82 -6.33
C ARG A 87 -2.88 28.39 -6.82
N CYS A 88 -4.12 28.04 -7.15
CA CYS A 88 -4.41 26.74 -7.73
C CYS A 88 -3.66 26.57 -9.06
N VAL A 89 -2.81 25.55 -9.12
CA VAL A 89 -2.10 25.13 -10.33
C VAL A 89 -2.36 23.65 -10.59
N ASP A 90 -2.53 23.29 -11.86
CA ASP A 90 -2.49 21.89 -12.28
C ASP A 90 -1.02 21.43 -12.21
N VAL A 91 -0.77 20.38 -11.43
CA VAL A 91 0.57 19.80 -11.22
C VAL A 91 0.74 18.47 -11.94
N SER A 92 -0.25 18.05 -12.73
CA SER A 92 -0.15 16.88 -13.60
C SER A 92 0.75 17.14 -14.80
N LEU A 93 1.27 16.04 -15.35
CA LEU A 93 2.06 16.02 -16.58
C LEU A 93 1.18 15.69 -17.81
N GLY A 94 -0.14 15.82 -17.67
CA GLY A 94 -1.13 15.48 -18.71
C GLY A 94 -1.71 14.08 -18.56
N GLU A 95 -2.19 13.53 -19.68
CA GLU A 95 -2.79 12.19 -19.73
C GLU A 95 -1.75 11.10 -19.50
N VAL A 96 -2.18 10.00 -18.88
CA VAL A 96 -1.34 8.81 -18.74
C VAL A 96 -1.22 8.14 -20.11
N LYS A 97 0.00 7.74 -20.47
CA LYS A 97 0.23 6.94 -21.68
C LYS A 97 -0.04 5.48 -21.39
N TYR A 98 -0.79 4.86 -22.28
CA TYR A 98 -1.20 3.47 -22.18
C TYR A 98 -0.52 2.63 -23.24
N LYS A 99 0.04 1.48 -22.83
CA LYS A 99 0.34 0.40 -23.75
C LYS A 99 -0.74 -0.65 -23.57
N ARG A 100 -1.52 -0.89 -24.62
CA ARG A 100 -2.34 -2.11 -24.67
C ARG A 100 -1.35 -3.27 -24.77
N ASN A 101 -1.28 -4.12 -23.75
CA ASN A 101 -0.61 -5.40 -23.94
C ASN A 101 -1.40 -6.18 -24.99
N GLY A 102 -0.70 -6.88 -25.87
CA GLY A 102 -1.34 -7.74 -26.86
C GLY A 102 -2.25 -8.77 -26.19
N ASP A 103 -3.12 -9.39 -26.96
CA ASP A 103 -3.98 -10.47 -26.50
C ASP A 103 -3.17 -11.54 -25.74
N ILE A 104 -3.63 -11.96 -24.56
CA ILE A 104 -3.04 -13.09 -23.84
C ILE A 104 -3.76 -14.35 -24.30
N PHE A 105 -3.02 -15.24 -24.94
CA PHE A 105 -3.51 -16.52 -25.41
C PHE A 105 -3.41 -17.55 -24.30
N THR A 106 -4.50 -18.27 -24.03
CA THR A 106 -4.51 -19.32 -23.02
C THR A 106 -5.03 -20.63 -23.58
N TRP A 107 -4.41 -21.73 -23.17
CA TRP A 107 -4.84 -23.09 -23.49
C TRP A 107 -4.47 -24.02 -22.35
N THR A 108 -5.15 -25.17 -22.28
CA THR A 108 -4.78 -26.26 -21.39
C THR A 108 -4.21 -27.37 -22.26
N ASP A 109 -3.05 -27.90 -21.90
CA ASP A 109 -2.47 -29.03 -22.64
C ASP A 109 -3.18 -30.36 -22.32
N SER A 110 -2.71 -31.44 -22.96
CA SER A 110 -3.25 -32.79 -22.77
C SER A 110 -3.06 -33.35 -21.36
N GLU A 111 -2.19 -32.74 -20.55
CA GLU A 111 -1.93 -33.13 -19.16
C GLU A 111 -2.77 -32.30 -18.17
N GLY A 112 -3.61 -31.40 -18.67
CA GLY A 112 -4.44 -30.53 -17.85
C GLY A 112 -3.71 -29.29 -17.33
N VAL A 113 -2.50 -28.99 -17.82
CA VAL A 113 -1.71 -27.83 -17.37
C VAL A 113 -2.14 -26.58 -18.16
N PRO A 114 -2.53 -25.49 -17.48
CA PRO A 114 -2.84 -24.24 -18.14
C PRO A 114 -1.57 -23.50 -18.57
N HIS A 115 -1.59 -22.99 -19.80
CA HIS A 115 -0.53 -22.20 -20.43
C HIS A 115 -1.04 -20.81 -20.79
N PHE A 116 -0.12 -19.84 -20.82
CA PHE A 116 -0.38 -18.44 -21.18
C PHE A 116 0.75 -17.91 -22.07
N SER A 117 0.43 -17.18 -23.13
CA SER A 117 1.39 -16.60 -24.07
C SER A 117 0.93 -15.22 -24.54
N ASP A 118 1.86 -14.30 -24.73
CA ASP A 118 1.66 -13.00 -25.38
C ASP A 118 1.81 -13.09 -26.92
N LYS A 119 2.19 -14.26 -27.44
CA LYS A 119 2.23 -14.60 -28.87
C LYS A 119 1.19 -15.66 -29.19
N LYS A 120 0.43 -15.44 -30.27
CA LYS A 120 -0.56 -16.41 -30.74
C LYS A 120 0.13 -17.71 -31.13
N PRO A 121 -0.20 -18.85 -30.51
CA PRO A 121 0.27 -20.15 -30.95
C PRO A 121 -0.33 -20.52 -32.31
N ASP A 122 0.32 -21.42 -33.05
CA ASP A 122 -0.14 -21.88 -34.38
C ASP A 122 -1.36 -22.82 -34.31
N PHE A 123 -2.10 -22.83 -33.21
CA PHE A 123 -3.30 -23.64 -32.99
C PHE A 123 -4.41 -22.81 -32.35
N ALA A 124 -5.64 -23.34 -32.40
CA ALA A 124 -6.82 -22.66 -31.87
C ALA A 124 -6.73 -22.57 -30.33
N VAL A 125 -6.78 -21.36 -29.80
CA VAL A 125 -6.68 -21.05 -28.37
C VAL A 125 -7.71 -20.03 -27.97
N ALA A 126 -8.15 -20.07 -26.72
CA ALA A 126 -9.00 -19.04 -26.17
C ALA A 126 -8.18 -17.74 -26.04
N THR A 127 -8.75 -16.65 -26.53
CA THR A 127 -8.15 -15.33 -26.33
C THR A 127 -8.68 -14.77 -25.01
N TYR A 128 -7.79 -14.65 -24.04
CA TYR A 128 -8.04 -13.79 -22.90
C TYR A 128 -7.63 -12.38 -23.35
N ASN A 129 -8.60 -11.52 -23.64
CA ASN A 129 -8.36 -10.09 -23.67
C ASN A 129 -8.55 -9.63 -22.22
N PRO A 130 -7.49 -9.61 -21.38
CA PRO A 130 -7.62 -8.81 -20.21
C PRO A 130 -7.77 -7.39 -20.76
N ASP A 131 -8.83 -6.67 -20.43
CA ASP A 131 -8.84 -5.21 -20.63
C ASP A 131 -7.76 -4.51 -19.75
N PHE A 132 -6.74 -5.25 -19.33
CA PHE A 132 -5.53 -4.85 -18.65
C PHE A 132 -4.64 -4.08 -19.61
N VAL A 133 -4.94 -2.79 -19.67
CA VAL A 133 -4.01 -1.79 -20.14
C VAL A 133 -2.90 -1.66 -19.10
N GLU A 134 -1.72 -2.22 -19.40
CA GLU A 134 -0.54 -1.95 -18.58
C GLU A 134 -0.11 -0.51 -18.84
N SER A 135 -0.52 0.39 -17.95
CA SER A 135 0.03 1.74 -17.95
C SER A 135 1.46 1.68 -17.44
N LEU A 136 2.38 1.99 -18.34
CA LEU A 136 3.81 1.95 -18.07
C LEU A 136 4.35 3.31 -17.60
N ASP A 137 3.53 4.37 -17.64
CA ASP A 137 4.01 5.75 -17.40
C ASP A 137 3.03 6.59 -16.57
N TYR A 138 2.74 6.13 -15.35
CA TYR A 138 1.88 6.85 -14.40
C TYR A 138 2.55 8.08 -13.77
N PHE A 139 3.87 8.07 -13.61
CA PHE A 139 4.56 9.13 -12.88
C PHE A 139 6.05 9.24 -13.23
N ASP A 140 6.55 10.47 -13.13
CA ASP A 140 7.98 10.76 -13.09
C ASP A 140 8.38 10.96 -11.62
N LEU A 141 9.20 10.04 -11.09
CA LEU A 141 9.70 10.10 -9.72
C LEU A 141 11.13 10.66 -9.67
N THR A 142 11.27 11.84 -9.07
CA THR A 142 12.54 12.39 -8.60
C THR A 142 12.67 12.13 -7.11
N LEU A 143 13.69 11.35 -6.72
CA LEU A 143 13.97 10.99 -5.33
C LEU A 143 15.38 11.46 -4.97
N ASN A 144 15.47 12.48 -4.11
CA ASN A 144 16.73 13.12 -3.72
C ASN A 144 17.18 12.67 -2.35
N THR A 145 18.24 11.85 -2.25
CA THR A 145 18.75 11.36 -0.96
C THR A 145 20.20 10.86 -1.07
N PRO A 146 21.09 11.13 -0.10
CA PRO A 146 22.24 10.29 0.15
C PRO A 146 21.85 9.11 1.07
N ASN A 147 22.29 7.89 0.73
CA ASN A 147 22.30 6.69 1.59
C ASN A 147 20.97 5.92 1.83
N LEU A 148 20.01 5.99 0.92
CA LEU A 148 18.92 5.00 0.92
C LEU A 148 19.41 3.60 0.52
N PRO A 149 18.76 2.52 1.00
CA PRO A 149 18.98 1.18 0.46
C PRO A 149 18.76 1.16 -1.06
N SER A 150 19.57 0.39 -1.78
CA SER A 150 19.50 0.30 -3.25
C SER A 150 18.10 -0.10 -3.75
N SER A 151 17.37 -0.91 -2.99
CA SER A 151 16.02 -1.36 -3.32
C SER A 151 14.92 -0.31 -3.08
N PHE A 152 15.19 0.78 -2.34
CA PHE A 152 14.15 1.70 -1.90
C PHE A 152 13.41 2.36 -3.07
N ASN A 153 14.13 2.84 -4.07
CA ASN A 153 13.51 3.49 -5.24
C ASN A 153 12.60 2.52 -6.00
N GLN A 154 13.08 1.30 -6.22
CA GLN A 154 12.30 0.26 -6.91
C GLN A 154 11.06 -0.15 -6.10
N GLU A 155 11.22 -0.38 -4.80
CA GLU A 155 10.10 -0.72 -3.91
C GLU A 155 9.06 0.41 -3.87
N LEU A 156 9.51 1.67 -3.77
CA LEU A 156 8.62 2.83 -3.81
C LEU A 156 7.85 2.89 -5.13
N ARG A 157 8.54 2.73 -6.27
CA ARG A 157 7.90 2.70 -7.59
C ARG A 157 6.83 1.61 -7.69
N ILE A 158 7.13 0.41 -7.19
CA ILE A 158 6.21 -0.72 -7.17
C ILE A 158 4.96 -0.40 -6.34
N LYS A 159 5.13 0.18 -5.14
CA LYS A 159 3.99 0.61 -4.30
C LYS A 159 3.17 1.71 -4.96
N LEU A 160 3.82 2.71 -5.56
CA LEU A 160 3.13 3.81 -6.25
C LEU A 160 2.35 3.29 -7.47
N ASN A 161 2.87 2.32 -8.21
CA ASN A 161 2.11 1.65 -9.27
C ASN A 161 0.82 1.00 -8.74
N THR A 162 0.86 0.38 -7.55
CA THR A 162 -0.36 -0.14 -6.90
C THR A 162 -1.37 0.97 -6.60
N VAL A 163 -0.91 2.14 -6.14
CA VAL A 163 -1.81 3.30 -5.93
C VAL A 163 -2.53 3.66 -7.23
N PHE A 164 -1.79 3.80 -8.34
CA PHE A 164 -2.40 4.12 -9.63
C PHE A 164 -3.33 3.02 -10.16
N LYS A 165 -2.98 1.74 -9.98
CA LYS A 165 -3.88 0.62 -10.32
C LYS A 165 -5.20 0.72 -9.54
N ALA A 166 -5.13 0.97 -8.23
CA ALA A 166 -6.31 1.13 -7.39
C ALA A 166 -7.16 2.33 -7.83
N TYR A 167 -6.55 3.47 -8.15
CA TYR A 167 -7.25 4.63 -8.71
C TYR A 167 -7.93 4.27 -10.04
N GLY A 168 -7.20 3.62 -10.95
CA GLY A 168 -7.70 3.21 -12.26
C GLY A 168 -8.89 2.26 -12.16
N GLN A 169 -8.91 1.35 -11.18
CA GLN A 169 -10.06 0.47 -10.93
C GLN A 169 -11.29 1.22 -10.41
N VAL A 170 -11.11 2.35 -9.71
CA VAL A 170 -12.22 3.16 -9.18
C VAL A 170 -12.75 4.14 -10.22
N ILE A 171 -11.90 5.00 -10.79
CA ILE A 171 -12.32 6.08 -11.69
C ILE A 171 -12.22 5.75 -13.18
N GLY A 172 -11.62 4.60 -13.53
CA GLY A 172 -11.31 4.24 -14.90
C GLY A 172 -9.97 4.82 -15.34
N VAL A 173 -9.26 4.08 -16.20
CA VAL A 173 -7.92 4.49 -16.64
C VAL A 173 -7.94 5.87 -17.30
N HIS A 174 -8.89 6.16 -18.19
CA HIS A 174 -8.98 7.45 -18.90
C HIS A 174 -9.14 8.69 -18.00
N ALA A 175 -9.53 8.51 -16.74
CA ALA A 175 -9.62 9.60 -15.77
C ALA A 175 -8.30 9.83 -15.00
N LEU A 176 -7.28 9.00 -15.20
CA LEU A 176 -5.96 9.17 -14.58
C LEU A 176 -5.16 10.26 -15.27
N LYS A 177 -4.24 10.86 -14.51
CA LYS A 177 -3.28 11.84 -14.99
C LYS A 177 -1.86 11.38 -14.65
N LYS A 178 -0.89 11.65 -15.53
CA LYS A 178 0.52 11.42 -15.23
C LYS A 178 0.97 12.40 -14.15
N VAL A 179 1.72 11.95 -13.16
CA VAL A 179 2.07 12.76 -11.99
C VAL A 179 3.57 12.99 -11.86
N LYS A 180 3.98 14.23 -11.59
CA LYS A 180 5.35 14.52 -11.17
C LYS A 180 5.47 14.36 -9.66
N LEU A 181 6.35 13.47 -9.21
CA LEU A 181 6.61 13.19 -7.80
C LEU A 181 8.02 13.63 -7.43
N ASN A 182 8.13 14.68 -6.61
CA ASN A 182 9.43 15.18 -6.13
C ASN A 182 9.55 14.90 -4.62
N LEU A 183 10.31 13.89 -4.26
CA LEU A 183 10.51 13.47 -2.87
C LEU A 183 11.96 13.71 -2.46
N THR A 184 12.17 14.24 -1.27
CA THR A 184 13.48 14.39 -0.65
C THR A 184 13.47 13.72 0.71
N VAL A 185 14.31 12.69 0.89
CA VAL A 185 14.48 12.01 2.17
C VAL A 185 15.73 12.57 2.85
N LEU A 186 15.54 13.11 4.04
CA LEU A 186 16.56 13.83 4.80
C LEU A 186 17.08 12.94 5.93
N ALA A 187 18.39 12.69 5.91
CA ALA A 187 19.05 11.73 6.79
C ALA A 187 19.01 12.07 8.28
N THR A 188 18.79 13.34 8.64
CA THR A 188 18.78 13.78 10.04
C THR A 188 17.53 14.58 10.35
N ARG A 189 17.08 14.49 11.61
CA ARG A 189 15.97 15.27 12.13
C ARG A 189 16.17 16.78 11.94
N SER A 190 17.38 17.28 12.21
CA SER A 190 17.72 18.69 12.04
C SER A 190 17.58 19.17 10.59
N ALA A 191 18.08 18.39 9.62
CA ALA A 191 17.95 18.71 8.20
C ALA A 191 16.48 18.74 7.77
N TYR A 192 15.68 17.77 8.23
CA TYR A 192 14.24 17.75 8.05
C TYR A 192 13.57 19.00 8.60
N GLU A 193 13.75 19.30 9.89
CA GLU A 193 13.10 20.45 10.51
C GLU A 193 13.47 21.78 9.86
N SER A 194 14.74 21.94 9.47
CA SER A 194 15.22 23.11 8.73
C SER A 194 14.52 23.24 7.37
N ALA A 195 14.42 22.14 6.61
CA ALA A 195 13.76 22.13 5.31
C ALA A 195 12.26 22.48 5.40
N ILE A 196 11.57 22.02 6.45
CA ILE A 196 10.16 22.33 6.71
C ILE A 196 9.98 23.79 7.12
N LYS A 197 10.76 24.28 8.09
CA LYS A 197 10.68 25.67 8.58
C LYS A 197 10.97 26.67 7.47
N HIS A 198 11.97 26.40 6.62
CA HIS A 198 12.32 27.25 5.48
C HIS A 198 11.17 27.41 4.47
N ARG A 199 10.23 26.45 4.44
CA ARG A 199 9.03 26.47 3.58
C ARG A 199 7.77 26.93 4.31
N GLY A 200 7.91 27.44 5.54
CA GLY A 200 6.80 27.95 6.34
C GLY A 200 5.93 26.87 6.98
N GLY A 201 6.38 25.62 7.04
CA GLY A 201 5.71 24.54 7.77
C GLY A 201 6.14 24.47 9.24
N ASP A 202 5.34 23.79 10.07
CA ASP A 202 5.72 23.42 11.43
C ASP A 202 6.14 21.94 11.46
N PRO A 203 7.42 21.63 11.74
CA PRO A 203 7.89 20.25 11.72
C PRO A 203 7.57 19.49 13.01
N LYS A 204 7.03 20.13 14.05
CA LYS A 204 6.73 19.48 15.32
C LYS A 204 5.88 18.25 15.08
N ASN A 205 6.33 17.12 15.62
CA ASN A 205 5.60 15.87 15.51
C ASN A 205 5.21 15.61 14.04
N THR A 206 6.16 15.64 13.12
CA THR A 206 5.94 15.27 11.71
C THR A 206 7.03 14.32 11.22
N ALA A 207 6.67 13.24 10.52
CA ALA A 207 7.65 12.37 9.86
C ALA A 207 7.86 12.73 8.38
N GLY A 208 6.87 13.36 7.76
CA GLY A 208 6.91 13.90 6.42
C GLY A 208 6.01 15.12 6.28
N MET A 209 6.17 15.85 5.17
CA MET A 209 5.24 16.91 4.77
C MET A 209 5.33 17.18 3.27
N TYR A 210 4.17 17.16 2.62
CA TYR A 210 3.97 17.59 1.24
C TYR A 210 3.59 19.08 1.16
N PHE A 211 4.29 19.80 0.28
CA PHE A 211 4.04 21.20 -0.04
C PHE A 211 3.42 21.33 -1.43
N HIS A 212 2.15 21.74 -1.47
CA HIS A 212 1.40 21.94 -2.71
C HIS A 212 2.06 22.96 -3.65
N GLY A 213 2.52 24.08 -3.08
CA GLY A 213 3.05 25.20 -3.88
C GLY A 213 4.31 24.88 -4.67
N SER A 214 5.16 23.99 -4.14
CA SER A 214 6.39 23.54 -4.82
C SER A 214 6.28 22.13 -5.38
N ASN A 215 5.11 21.49 -5.28
CA ASN A 215 4.90 20.07 -5.57
C ASN A 215 6.07 19.19 -5.07
N SER A 216 6.42 19.32 -3.80
CA SER A 216 7.57 18.65 -3.20
C SER A 216 7.24 18.09 -1.83
N ALA A 217 7.71 16.87 -1.56
CA ALA A 217 7.60 16.22 -0.26
C ALA A 217 8.97 16.08 0.40
N PHE A 218 9.01 16.30 1.70
CA PHE A 218 10.20 16.11 2.53
C PHE A 218 9.91 15.06 3.59
N ILE A 219 10.80 14.09 3.74
CA ILE A 219 10.63 12.94 4.62
C ILE A 219 11.83 12.85 5.56
N HIS A 220 11.59 12.68 6.85
CA HIS A 220 12.64 12.37 7.81
C HIS A 220 13.00 10.88 7.72
N TYR A 221 14.28 10.56 7.49
CA TYR A 221 14.75 9.19 7.54
C TYR A 221 14.95 8.74 8.99
N ASP A 222 13.98 7.98 9.52
CA ASP A 222 14.15 7.27 10.78
C ASP A 222 14.70 5.85 10.54
N ASN A 223 13.97 5.07 9.74
CA ASN A 223 14.40 3.76 9.25
C ASN A 223 13.76 3.48 7.89
N GLY A 224 14.29 2.51 7.14
CA GLY A 224 13.84 2.23 5.78
C GLY A 224 12.33 1.93 5.66
N GLN A 225 11.75 1.22 6.62
CA GLN A 225 10.32 0.90 6.59
C GLN A 225 9.46 2.13 6.88
N SER A 226 9.81 2.92 7.89
CA SER A 226 9.11 4.16 8.25
C SER A 226 9.20 5.17 7.10
N ALA A 227 10.41 5.42 6.59
CA ALA A 227 10.63 6.32 5.47
C ALA A 227 9.88 5.88 4.20
N MET A 228 9.77 4.57 3.94
CA MET A 228 8.99 4.03 2.82
C MET A 228 7.49 4.32 2.99
N ARG A 229 6.92 4.06 4.17
CA ARG A 229 5.50 4.35 4.46
C ARG A 229 5.20 5.84 4.30
N THR A 230 6.01 6.70 4.93
CA THR A 230 5.88 8.15 4.80
C THR A 230 6.07 8.61 3.36
N SER A 231 7.01 8.03 2.60
CA SER A 231 7.18 8.38 1.18
C SER A 231 5.95 8.05 0.35
N VAL A 232 5.29 6.90 0.59
CA VAL A 232 4.01 6.56 -0.06
C VAL A 232 2.91 7.54 0.38
N HIS A 233 2.79 7.81 1.68
CA HIS A 233 1.82 8.77 2.23
C HIS A 233 1.92 10.15 1.55
N GLU A 234 3.12 10.74 1.56
CA GLU A 234 3.34 12.07 0.97
C GLU A 234 3.19 12.06 -0.56
N ALA A 235 3.58 10.97 -1.22
CA ALA A 235 3.37 10.82 -2.66
C ALA A 235 1.87 10.74 -3.00
N VAL A 236 1.05 10.13 -2.16
CA VAL A 236 -0.40 10.08 -2.35
C VAL A 236 -1.02 11.47 -2.27
N HIS A 237 -0.52 12.38 -1.41
CA HIS A 237 -0.97 13.79 -1.47
C HIS A 237 -0.68 14.44 -2.82
N ALA A 238 0.51 14.20 -3.38
CA ALA A 238 0.87 14.69 -4.71
C ALA A 238 -0.01 14.08 -5.82
N ILE A 239 -0.27 12.76 -5.74
CA ILE A 239 -1.18 12.05 -6.65
C ILE A 239 -2.59 12.61 -6.56
N ASN A 240 -3.13 12.80 -5.35
CA ASN A 240 -4.44 13.40 -5.11
C ASN A 240 -4.53 14.78 -5.74
N LYS A 241 -3.51 15.62 -5.51
CA LYS A 241 -3.47 16.97 -6.07
C LYS A 241 -3.43 16.97 -7.60
N ALA A 242 -2.64 16.09 -8.21
CA ALA A 242 -2.50 16.00 -9.66
C ALA A 242 -3.73 15.39 -10.34
N VAL A 243 -4.24 14.27 -9.79
CA VAL A 243 -5.32 13.48 -10.39
C VAL A 243 -6.68 14.08 -10.07
N LEU A 244 -6.92 14.52 -8.83
CA LEU A 244 -8.24 14.96 -8.35
C LEU A 244 -8.36 16.49 -8.19
N GLY A 245 -7.24 17.18 -8.00
CA GLY A 245 -7.23 18.61 -7.64
C GLY A 245 -7.33 18.82 -6.13
N TYR A 246 -7.94 19.93 -5.70
CA TYR A 246 -8.19 20.16 -4.28
C TYR A 246 -9.35 19.30 -3.79
N THR A 247 -9.07 18.47 -2.78
CA THR A 247 -10.07 17.59 -2.18
C THR A 247 -10.35 17.98 -0.71
N PRO A 248 -11.50 17.57 -0.16
CA PRO A 248 -11.76 17.61 1.27
C PRO A 248 -10.64 16.89 2.04
N ARG A 249 -10.27 17.44 3.19
CA ARG A 249 -9.12 16.95 3.96
C ARG A 249 -9.27 15.49 4.37
N TRP A 250 -10.46 15.06 4.81
CA TRP A 250 -10.70 13.65 5.16
C TRP A 250 -10.47 12.71 3.97
N LEU A 251 -10.74 13.15 2.74
CA LEU A 251 -10.52 12.36 1.53
C LEU A 251 -9.03 12.32 1.20
N ASN A 252 -8.35 13.47 1.28
CA ASN A 252 -6.92 13.58 0.98
C ASN A 252 -6.08 12.74 1.96
N GLU A 253 -6.28 12.95 3.26
CA GLU A 253 -5.60 12.20 4.33
C GLU A 253 -6.03 10.74 4.35
N GLY A 254 -7.33 10.46 4.16
CA GLY A 254 -7.84 9.10 4.15
C GLY A 254 -7.20 8.23 3.06
N PHE A 255 -6.96 8.78 1.86
CA PHE A 255 -6.22 8.06 0.83
C PHE A 255 -4.75 7.87 1.19
N ALA A 256 -4.08 8.89 1.73
CA ALA A 256 -2.67 8.79 2.12
C ALA A 256 -2.47 7.68 3.19
N GLU A 257 -3.31 7.69 4.22
CA GLU A 257 -3.35 6.66 5.28
C GLU A 257 -3.77 5.28 4.74
N TYR A 258 -4.67 5.21 3.77
CA TYR A 258 -5.10 3.94 3.18
C TYR A 258 -3.94 3.28 2.42
N PHE A 259 -3.15 4.05 1.66
CA PHE A 259 -2.10 3.49 0.80
C PHE A 259 -0.73 3.33 1.49
N GLU A 260 -0.46 3.95 2.64
CA GLU A 260 0.87 3.88 3.27
C GLU A 260 1.31 2.44 3.64
N LEU A 261 0.34 1.53 3.88
CA LEU A 261 0.59 0.12 4.18
C LEU A 261 0.53 -0.78 2.94
N THR A 262 0.66 -0.18 1.75
CA THR A 262 0.74 -0.94 0.50
C THR A 262 1.95 -1.87 0.50
N LYS A 263 1.69 -3.11 0.11
CA LYS A 263 2.66 -4.16 -0.17
C LYS A 263 2.43 -4.69 -1.56
N ASN A 264 3.39 -5.46 -2.04
CA ASN A 264 3.28 -6.17 -3.30
C ASN A 264 3.69 -7.61 -3.07
N ASN A 265 2.94 -8.52 -3.68
CA ASN A 265 3.31 -9.92 -3.78
C ASN A 265 3.24 -10.30 -5.25
N MET A 266 4.41 -10.55 -5.86
CA MET A 266 4.54 -10.71 -7.31
C MET A 266 3.89 -9.55 -8.07
N GLN A 267 2.88 -9.82 -8.90
CA GLN A 267 2.17 -8.83 -9.71
C GLN A 267 0.99 -8.17 -8.97
N THR A 268 0.57 -8.73 -7.83
CA THR A 268 -0.57 -8.26 -7.04
C THR A 268 -0.15 -7.13 -6.12
N GLY A 269 -0.82 -5.99 -6.24
CA GLY A 269 -0.76 -4.92 -5.25
C GLY A 269 -1.69 -5.23 -4.09
N ILE A 270 -1.23 -5.07 -2.85
CA ILE A 270 -1.98 -5.41 -1.65
C ILE A 270 -2.02 -4.20 -0.73
N VAL A 271 -3.21 -3.77 -0.33
CA VAL A 271 -3.39 -2.76 0.72
C VAL A 271 -3.85 -3.47 2.00
N GLU A 272 -3.02 -3.40 3.03
CA GLU A 272 -3.27 -4.04 4.32
C GLU A 272 -4.01 -3.10 5.27
N PRO A 273 -4.88 -3.63 6.16
CA PRO A 273 -5.49 -2.80 7.19
C PRO A 273 -4.44 -2.34 8.21
N ASN A 274 -4.61 -1.12 8.73
CA ASN A 274 -3.73 -0.61 9.77
C ASN A 274 -3.95 -1.36 11.08
N ARG A 275 -2.99 -2.23 11.42
CA ARG A 275 -3.06 -3.08 12.62
C ARG A 275 -2.96 -2.27 13.92
N SER A 276 -2.33 -1.09 13.93
CA SER A 276 -2.27 -0.26 15.15
C SER A 276 -3.68 0.20 15.56
N TRP A 277 -4.53 0.53 14.60
CA TRP A 277 -5.90 0.96 14.85
C TRP A 277 -6.91 -0.19 14.94
N THR A 278 -6.72 -1.26 14.17
CA THR A 278 -7.71 -2.36 14.10
C THR A 278 -7.52 -3.43 15.17
N LYS A 279 -6.35 -3.53 15.81
CA LYS A 279 -6.10 -4.52 16.87
C LYS A 279 -7.10 -4.34 18.02
N ASN A 280 -7.62 -5.45 18.54
CA ASN A 280 -8.56 -5.49 19.67
C ASN A 280 -9.83 -4.63 19.46
N ASN A 281 -10.26 -4.43 18.22
CA ASN A 281 -11.39 -3.58 17.86
C ASN A 281 -11.24 -2.12 18.31
N ASN A 282 -10.01 -1.62 18.51
CA ASN A 282 -9.76 -0.25 18.97
C ASN A 282 -10.47 0.79 18.08
N ILE A 283 -10.41 0.60 16.75
CA ILE A 283 -11.05 1.45 15.75
C ILE A 283 -12.55 1.68 16.05
N THR A 284 -13.28 0.70 16.58
CA THR A 284 -14.73 0.82 16.86
C THR A 284 -15.04 1.87 17.93
N LYS A 285 -14.08 2.16 18.82
CA LYS A 285 -14.23 3.11 19.94
C LYS A 285 -13.63 4.47 19.62
N SER A 286 -12.86 4.57 18.55
CA SER A 286 -11.93 5.69 18.31
C SER A 286 -12.08 6.30 16.92
N VAL A 287 -13.25 6.23 16.28
CA VAL A 287 -13.48 6.92 15.00
C VAL A 287 -14.79 7.68 14.95
N PHE A 288 -14.81 8.68 14.09
CA PHE A 288 -15.99 9.43 13.75
C PHE A 288 -16.75 8.79 12.58
N THR A 289 -18.03 9.13 12.46
CA THR A 289 -18.81 8.74 11.27
C THR A 289 -18.36 9.54 10.05
N ILE A 290 -18.50 8.95 8.86
CA ILE A 290 -18.16 9.60 7.58
C ILE A 290 -18.89 10.94 7.41
N ASN A 291 -20.18 11.01 7.79
CA ASN A 291 -20.95 12.25 7.75
C ASN A 291 -20.38 13.35 8.65
N TRP A 292 -19.79 12.97 9.79
CA TRP A 292 -19.15 13.93 10.68
C TRP A 292 -17.86 14.47 10.05
N LEU A 293 -17.01 13.61 9.46
CA LEU A 293 -15.76 14.01 8.81
C LEU A 293 -15.94 15.07 7.72
N ILE A 294 -17.00 14.96 6.90
CA ILE A 294 -17.31 15.93 5.84
C ILE A 294 -17.52 17.36 6.39
N GLY A 295 -17.89 17.51 7.66
CA GLY A 295 -18.15 18.81 8.29
C GLY A 295 -16.98 19.44 9.03
N LEU A 296 -15.81 18.82 9.07
CA LEU A 296 -14.75 19.17 10.03
C LEU A 296 -13.57 19.96 9.47
N GLU A 297 -13.61 20.36 8.20
CA GLU A 297 -12.46 20.96 7.49
C GLU A 297 -11.67 21.99 8.33
N ASP A 298 -12.36 22.87 9.07
CA ASP A 298 -11.73 23.93 9.88
C ASP A 298 -11.32 23.50 11.30
N THR A 299 -11.78 22.33 11.76
CA THR A 299 -11.55 21.82 13.13
C THR A 299 -10.33 20.93 13.28
N TRP A 300 -9.70 20.51 12.18
CA TRP A 300 -8.46 19.72 12.22
C TRP A 300 -7.28 20.44 12.90
N LYS A 301 -7.34 21.77 13.08
CA LYS A 301 -6.34 22.52 13.85
C LYS A 301 -6.52 22.43 15.38
N LYS A 302 -7.70 21.98 15.85
CA LYS A 302 -8.11 22.00 17.26
C LYS A 302 -8.54 20.63 17.80
N GLY A 303 -8.62 19.61 16.94
CA GLY A 303 -9.10 18.27 17.28
C GLY A 303 -8.00 17.29 17.67
N ASP A 304 -8.42 16.10 18.07
CA ASP A 304 -7.54 14.93 18.19
C ASP A 304 -7.13 14.46 16.78
N ASN A 305 -5.94 14.86 16.35
CA ASN A 305 -5.43 14.57 15.01
C ASN A 305 -5.36 13.07 14.73
N SER A 306 -4.88 12.27 15.69
CA SER A 306 -4.80 10.81 15.54
C SER A 306 -6.19 10.22 15.25
N LYS A 307 -7.20 10.68 15.99
CA LYS A 307 -8.59 10.26 15.76
C LYS A 307 -9.11 10.67 14.39
N LEU A 308 -8.75 11.86 13.89
CA LEU A 308 -9.17 12.33 12.56
C LEU A 308 -8.51 11.52 11.42
N TYR A 309 -7.22 11.20 11.53
CA TYR A 309 -6.52 10.33 10.58
C TYR A 309 -7.11 8.92 10.58
N ALA A 310 -7.26 8.29 11.76
CA ALA A 310 -7.86 6.96 11.89
C ALA A 310 -9.30 6.92 11.33
N SER A 311 -10.08 7.98 11.54
CA SER A 311 -11.44 8.09 10.99
C SER A 311 -11.44 8.25 9.47
N SER A 312 -10.52 9.04 8.94
CA SER A 312 -10.38 9.28 7.49
C SER A 312 -9.93 8.00 6.78
N TRP A 313 -8.97 7.28 7.34
CA TRP A 313 -8.58 5.94 6.90
C TRP A 313 -9.77 4.98 6.91
N ALA A 314 -10.50 4.88 8.03
CA ALA A 314 -11.62 3.95 8.15
C ALA A 314 -12.74 4.27 7.14
N ALA A 315 -12.96 5.55 6.85
CA ALA A 315 -13.88 5.99 5.81
C ALA A 315 -13.47 5.47 4.42
N ILE A 316 -12.21 5.69 4.01
CA ILE A 316 -11.72 5.23 2.70
C ILE A 316 -11.71 3.71 2.63
N TYR A 317 -11.28 3.03 3.69
CA TYR A 317 -11.25 1.57 3.72
C TYR A 317 -12.65 0.98 3.55
N PHE A 318 -13.66 1.48 4.28
CA PHE A 318 -15.06 1.06 4.13
C PHE A 318 -15.58 1.28 2.70
N LEU A 319 -15.27 2.45 2.14
CA LEU A 319 -15.71 2.78 0.80
C LEU A 319 -15.03 1.89 -0.26
N MET A 320 -13.76 1.53 -0.06
CA MET A 320 -13.03 0.62 -0.94
C MET A 320 -13.52 -0.84 -0.81
N ASP A 321 -13.93 -1.27 0.37
CA ASP A 321 -14.33 -2.65 0.66
C ASP A 321 -15.69 -3.02 0.00
N THR A 322 -16.61 -2.05 -0.09
CA THR A 322 -17.97 -2.27 -0.62
C THR A 322 -18.15 -1.82 -2.07
N GLN A 323 -18.98 -2.52 -2.85
CA GLN A 323 -19.27 -2.11 -4.23
C GLN A 323 -19.98 -0.74 -4.30
N ALA A 324 -20.96 -0.51 -3.43
CA ALA A 324 -21.65 0.78 -3.35
C ALA A 324 -20.73 1.90 -2.87
N GLY A 325 -19.79 1.61 -1.97
CA GLY A 325 -18.73 2.53 -1.55
C GLY A 325 -17.78 2.89 -2.68
N ARG A 326 -17.33 1.93 -3.49
CA ARG A 326 -16.48 2.19 -4.66
C ARG A 326 -17.19 3.02 -5.70
N ALA A 327 -18.48 2.76 -5.94
CA ALA A 327 -19.32 3.59 -6.80
C ALA A 327 -19.45 5.03 -6.26
N LEU A 328 -19.60 5.20 -4.94
CA LEU A 328 -19.59 6.53 -4.33
C LEU A 328 -18.24 7.23 -4.51
N LEU A 329 -17.13 6.55 -4.22
CA LEU A 329 -15.77 7.09 -4.39
C LEU A 329 -15.53 7.53 -5.82
N LYS A 330 -15.88 6.68 -6.80
CA LYS A 330 -15.82 7.02 -8.22
C LYS A 330 -16.54 8.34 -8.50
N ASN A 331 -17.78 8.47 -8.06
CA ASN A 331 -18.56 9.68 -8.30
C ASN A 331 -17.94 10.91 -7.61
N ILE A 332 -17.47 10.79 -6.38
CA ILE A 332 -16.78 11.88 -5.65
C ILE A 332 -15.53 12.30 -6.42
N MET A 333 -14.64 11.36 -6.72
CA MET A 333 -13.36 11.62 -7.40
C MET A 333 -13.56 12.24 -8.78
N LEU A 334 -14.45 11.70 -9.61
CA LEU A 334 -14.76 12.27 -10.92
C LEU A 334 -15.38 13.67 -10.82
N THR A 335 -16.12 13.96 -9.75
CA THR A 335 -16.69 15.31 -9.56
C THR A 335 -15.64 16.30 -9.07
N GLU A 336 -14.68 15.91 -8.22
CA GLU A 336 -13.55 16.76 -7.83
C GLU A 336 -12.70 17.14 -9.07
N GLN A 337 -12.51 16.18 -9.99
CA GLN A 337 -11.77 16.41 -11.24
C GLN A 337 -12.37 17.50 -12.15
N GLN A 338 -13.68 17.71 -12.09
CA GLN A 338 -14.36 18.75 -12.89
C GLN A 338 -13.99 20.16 -12.43
N SER A 339 -13.49 20.33 -11.21
CA SER A 339 -13.16 21.64 -10.65
C SER A 339 -11.90 21.55 -9.77
N PRO A 340 -10.72 21.32 -10.36
CA PRO A 340 -9.49 20.99 -9.63
C PRO A 340 -9.00 22.08 -8.67
N CYS A 341 -9.58 23.29 -8.78
CA CYS A 341 -9.29 24.45 -7.94
C CYS A 341 -10.30 24.70 -6.82
N SER A 342 -11.30 23.85 -6.67
CA SER A 342 -12.28 23.92 -5.59
C SER A 342 -12.63 22.53 -5.09
N LYS A 343 -12.64 22.36 -3.77
CA LYS A 343 -13.13 21.12 -3.17
C LYS A 343 -14.66 21.05 -3.19
N LEU A 344 -15.23 19.85 -3.27
CA LEU A 344 -16.66 19.68 -3.12
C LEU A 344 -17.17 20.24 -1.79
N SER A 345 -18.31 20.95 -1.84
CA SER A 345 -18.95 21.44 -0.64
C SER A 345 -19.49 20.29 0.22
N ALA A 346 -19.49 20.48 1.53
CA ALA A 346 -20.05 19.52 2.48
C ALA A 346 -21.50 19.15 2.16
N LYS A 347 -22.32 20.12 1.69
CA LYS A 347 -23.71 19.89 1.28
C LYS A 347 -23.79 18.92 0.08
N LYS A 348 -22.97 19.13 -0.95
CA LYS A 348 -22.94 18.27 -2.15
C LYS A 348 -22.43 16.86 -1.80
N LEU A 349 -21.36 16.76 -1.00
CA LEU A 349 -20.83 15.47 -0.54
C LEU A 349 -21.85 14.67 0.26
N LYS A 350 -22.54 15.30 1.24
CA LYS A 350 -23.59 14.64 2.02
C LYS A 350 -24.74 14.17 1.13
N LYS A 351 -25.15 14.96 0.14
CA LYS A 351 -26.17 14.54 -0.83
C LYS A 351 -25.73 13.28 -1.58
N MET A 352 -24.52 13.28 -2.16
CA MET A 352 -23.98 12.11 -2.87
C MET A 352 -23.91 10.87 -1.97
N LEU A 353 -23.42 11.06 -0.74
CA LEU A 353 -23.28 10.02 0.27
C LEU A 353 -24.62 9.36 0.62
N TYR A 354 -25.65 10.14 0.95
CA TYR A 354 -26.96 9.58 1.33
C TYR A 354 -27.78 9.07 0.15
N THR A 355 -27.53 9.57 -1.07
CA THR A 355 -28.12 9.01 -2.29
C THR A 355 -27.54 7.62 -2.58
N GLN A 356 -26.23 7.44 -2.48
CA GLN A 356 -25.58 6.15 -2.78
C GLN A 356 -25.67 5.14 -1.62
N LEU A 357 -25.62 5.63 -0.38
CA LEU A 357 -25.62 4.82 0.85
C LEU A 357 -26.69 5.33 1.83
N PRO A 358 -27.99 5.07 1.58
CA PRO A 358 -29.08 5.56 2.44
C PRO A 358 -28.99 5.09 3.89
N ASN A 359 -28.45 3.88 4.12
CA ASN A 359 -28.30 3.28 5.45
C ASN A 359 -26.87 3.40 6.01
N LEU A 360 -26.07 4.35 5.53
CA LEU A 360 -24.64 4.51 5.83
C LEU A 360 -24.29 4.30 7.31
N LYS A 361 -25.02 4.94 8.23
CA LYS A 361 -24.70 4.88 9.67
C LYS A 361 -24.71 3.44 10.18
N ARG A 362 -25.71 2.66 9.78
CA ARG A 362 -25.87 1.26 10.18
C ARG A 362 -24.79 0.41 9.52
N GLU A 363 -24.64 0.54 8.20
CA GLU A 363 -23.69 -0.25 7.40
C GLU A 363 -22.25 -0.03 7.86
N TYR A 364 -21.84 1.23 8.03
CA TYR A 364 -20.51 1.58 8.53
C TYR A 364 -20.25 1.05 9.95
N SER A 365 -21.24 1.18 10.85
CA SER A 365 -21.10 0.67 12.23
C SER A 365 -21.05 -0.86 12.31
N GLN A 366 -21.73 -1.55 11.39
CA GLN A 366 -21.66 -3.01 11.28
C GLN A 366 -20.30 -3.42 10.70
N TRP A 367 -19.86 -2.76 9.63
CA TRP A 367 -18.58 -3.00 8.99
C TRP A 367 -17.39 -2.84 9.96
N LEU A 368 -17.38 -1.80 10.80
CA LEU A 368 -16.32 -1.58 11.81
C LEU A 368 -16.14 -2.76 12.79
N LYS A 369 -17.17 -3.60 12.96
CA LYS A 369 -17.14 -4.77 13.86
C LYS A 369 -16.68 -6.06 13.14
N MET A 370 -16.58 -6.02 11.82
CA MET A 370 -16.16 -7.17 11.02
C MET A 370 -14.64 -7.27 10.96
N PRO A 371 -14.08 -8.49 10.78
CA PRO A 371 -12.65 -8.63 10.52
C PRO A 371 -12.25 -7.92 9.22
N PHE A 372 -11.26 -7.03 9.32
CA PHE A 372 -10.70 -6.31 8.18
C PHE A 372 -9.87 -7.25 7.30
N ARG A 373 -10.10 -7.20 5.99
CA ARG A 373 -9.39 -8.00 4.99
C ARG A 373 -8.52 -7.09 4.13
N ALA A 374 -7.37 -7.59 3.68
CA ALA A 374 -6.55 -6.88 2.72
C ALA A 374 -7.27 -6.72 1.38
N HIS A 375 -7.04 -5.60 0.69
CA HIS A 375 -7.55 -5.36 -0.65
C HIS A 375 -6.47 -5.66 -1.69
N ASN A 376 -6.82 -6.40 -2.74
CA ASN A 376 -5.89 -6.81 -3.79
C ASN A 376 -6.20 -6.07 -5.09
N PHE A 377 -5.16 -5.62 -5.81
CA PHE A 377 -5.21 -4.78 -7.01
C PHE A 377 -4.35 -5.31 -8.14
#